data_AF-A0A1A1WL05-F1
#
_entry.id   AF-A0A1A1WL05-F1
#
_cell.length_a   1.000
_cell.length_b   1.000
_cell.length_c   1.000
_cell.angle_alpha   90.00
_cell.angle_beta   90.00
_cell.angle_gamma   90.00
#
_symmetry.space_group_name_H-M   'P 1'
#
loop_
_entity.id
_entity.type
_entity.pdbx_description
1 polymer ?
#
loop_
_entity_poly.entity_id
_entity_poly.type
_entity_poly.pdbx_seq_one_letter_code
_entity_poly.pdbx_strand_id
1 'polypeptide(L)'
;MTRAAGAEAIGLATLAADGSILDTWFPAPELTESGTGGTSRLALSDIPPELRALIGRDDDRGTETVAVRTVIGSLDDVAADAYDAYLRLHLLSHRLVAPHGLNAGGLFGVLTNVVWTNRGPCAVEGFEAVRARLRRHGQVAVYGVDKFPRMVDYVLPTGVRIADADRVRLGAHLAPGTTVMHEGFVNYNAGTLGASMVEGRISAGVVVGDGSDVGGGASIMGTLSGGGTEVISIGKRCLLGANAGLGISLGDDCVVEAGLYVTAGTKVITPEGKEMKARELSGGNNLLFRRNSLSGAVEVVARGGQGIALNEDLHAN
;
A
#
# COMPACT_ATOMS: atom_id res chain seq x y z
N MET A 1 20.57 -15.62 3.67
CA MET A 1 20.18 -14.49 4.53
C MET A 1 19.06 -14.99 5.42
N THR A 2 19.28 -15.03 6.73
CA THR A 2 18.24 -15.36 7.72
C THR A 2 17.09 -14.37 7.52
N ARG A 3 15.88 -14.87 7.26
CA ARG A 3 14.67 -14.06 7.18
C ARG A 3 14.54 -13.35 8.53
N ALA A 4 14.55 -12.02 8.56
CA ALA A 4 14.26 -11.30 9.79
C ALA A 4 12.90 -11.76 10.30
N ALA A 5 12.87 -12.21 11.55
CA ALA A 5 11.68 -12.84 12.10
C ALA A 5 10.85 -11.84 12.90
N GLY A 6 11.47 -10.89 13.60
CA GLY A 6 10.78 -9.86 14.39
C GLY A 6 11.08 -8.43 13.93
N ALA A 7 10.52 -7.47 14.66
CA ALA A 7 10.83 -6.06 14.50
C ALA A 7 10.58 -5.30 15.80
N GLU A 8 11.21 -4.15 15.96
CA GLU A 8 10.94 -3.26 17.07
C GLU A 8 11.14 -1.79 16.72
N ALA A 9 10.55 -0.92 17.54
CA ALA A 9 10.74 0.52 17.42
C ALA A 9 10.35 1.24 18.71
N ILE A 10 11.02 2.36 18.97
CA ILE A 10 10.51 3.40 19.85
C ILE A 10 9.61 4.32 19.01
N GLY A 11 8.41 4.62 19.53
CA GLY A 11 7.44 5.46 18.85
C GLY A 11 6.70 6.42 19.77
N LEU A 12 5.98 7.34 19.14
CA LEU A 12 5.11 8.32 19.78
C LEU A 12 3.67 8.02 19.39
N ALA A 13 2.86 7.61 20.37
CA ALA A 13 1.47 7.21 20.15
C ALA A 13 0.51 8.31 20.61
N THR A 14 -0.52 8.60 19.81
CA THR A 14 -1.64 9.43 20.24
C THR A 14 -2.81 8.57 20.66
N LEU A 15 -3.25 8.74 21.90
CA LEU A 15 -4.38 8.03 22.50
C LEU A 15 -5.58 8.97 22.61
N ALA A 16 -6.76 8.45 22.32
CA ALA A 16 -8.03 9.10 22.62
C ALA A 16 -8.35 9.05 24.12
N ALA A 17 -9.36 9.81 24.54
CA ALA A 17 -9.80 9.89 25.94
C ALA A 17 -10.23 8.54 26.55
N ASP A 18 -10.71 7.61 25.71
CA ASP A 18 -11.10 6.24 26.10
C ASP A 18 -9.92 5.25 26.12
N GLY A 19 -8.71 5.71 25.80
CA GLY A 19 -7.50 4.88 25.69
C GLY A 19 -7.31 4.24 24.32
N SER A 20 -8.23 4.42 23.37
CA SER A 20 -8.08 3.91 22.00
C SER A 20 -6.84 4.55 21.35
N ILE A 21 -6.04 3.72 20.68
CA ILE A 21 -4.86 4.18 19.96
C ILE A 21 -5.33 4.77 18.63
N LEU A 22 -5.12 6.07 18.44
CA LEU A 22 -5.45 6.74 17.20
C LEU A 22 -4.33 6.51 16.19
N ASP A 23 -3.09 6.77 16.60
CA ASP A 23 -1.92 6.53 15.77
C ASP A 23 -0.65 6.22 16.57
N THR A 24 0.39 5.79 15.88
CA THR A 24 1.76 5.73 16.43
C THR A 24 2.77 6.02 15.35
N TRP A 25 3.63 7.00 15.59
CA TRP A 25 4.75 7.35 14.72
C TRP A 25 6.04 6.71 15.22
N PHE A 26 6.71 5.95 14.35
CA PHE A 26 7.98 5.28 14.64
C PHE A 26 9.09 5.90 13.78
N PRO A 27 9.93 6.80 14.31
CA PRO A 27 10.95 7.48 13.50
C PRO A 27 12.04 6.55 12.94
N ALA A 28 12.38 5.50 13.68
CA ALA A 28 13.49 4.59 13.37
C ALA A 28 13.10 3.14 13.70
N PRO A 29 12.20 2.51 12.91
CA PRO A 29 11.88 1.10 13.08
C PRO A 29 13.06 0.24 12.61
N GLU A 30 13.23 -0.92 13.23
CA GLU A 30 14.28 -1.87 12.88
C GLU A 30 13.80 -3.32 12.89
N LEU A 31 14.50 -4.16 12.14
CA LEU A 31 14.26 -5.60 12.09
C LEU A 31 15.09 -6.30 13.17
N THR A 32 14.51 -7.32 13.78
CA THR A 32 15.15 -8.09 14.87
C THR A 32 15.06 -9.59 14.62
N GLU A 33 15.75 -10.35 15.47
CA GLU A 33 15.47 -11.78 15.63
C GLU A 33 14.05 -11.98 16.20
N SER A 34 13.56 -13.22 16.12
CA SER A 34 12.25 -13.57 16.68
C SER A 34 12.25 -13.38 18.19
N GLY A 35 11.13 -12.90 18.73
CA GLY A 35 11.03 -12.62 20.16
C GLY A 35 9.60 -12.69 20.67
N THR A 36 9.38 -12.08 21.84
CA THR A 36 8.04 -11.93 22.42
C THR A 36 7.47 -10.57 21.98
N GLY A 37 6.30 -10.59 21.36
CA GLY A 37 5.60 -9.37 20.97
C GLY A 37 4.98 -8.63 22.16
N GLY A 38 4.85 -7.31 22.04
CA GLY A 38 4.19 -6.47 23.03
C GLY A 38 4.60 -5.01 22.95
N THR A 39 3.82 -4.15 23.60
CA THR A 39 4.09 -2.72 23.71
C THR A 39 4.21 -2.30 25.17
N SER A 40 5.22 -1.50 25.49
CA SER A 40 5.42 -0.91 26.82
C SER A 40 5.59 0.61 26.74
N ARG A 41 5.13 1.34 27.76
CA ARG A 41 5.45 2.77 27.91
C ARG A 41 6.90 2.91 28.37
N LEU A 42 7.63 3.86 27.79
CA LEU A 42 9.02 4.11 28.16
C LEU A 42 9.12 4.95 29.44
N ALA A 43 10.14 4.66 30.26
CA ALA A 43 10.54 5.54 31.35
C ALA A 43 11.21 6.81 30.80
N LEU A 44 11.08 7.95 31.50
CA LEU A 44 11.59 9.26 31.03
C LEU A 44 13.09 9.26 30.66
N SER A 45 13.89 8.42 31.33
CA SER A 45 15.32 8.23 31.06
C SER A 45 15.60 7.62 29.69
N ASP A 46 14.67 6.80 29.19
CA ASP A 46 14.87 5.94 28.00
C ASP A 46 14.23 6.57 26.75
N ILE A 47 13.55 7.71 26.91
CA ILE A 47 12.91 8.44 25.81
C ILE A 47 13.98 9.28 25.10
N PRO A 48 14.15 9.12 23.78
CA PRO A 48 15.03 9.97 22.99
C PRO A 48 14.70 11.47 23.20
N PRO A 49 15.71 12.35 23.37
CA PRO A 49 15.48 13.77 23.68
C PRO A 49 14.52 14.47 22.71
N GLU A 50 14.60 14.15 21.43
CA GLU A 50 13.76 14.67 20.35
C GLU A 50 12.28 14.26 20.48
N LEU A 51 11.99 13.09 21.06
CA LEU A 51 10.62 12.64 21.30
C LEU A 51 10.07 13.15 22.62
N ARG A 52 10.92 13.35 23.62
CA ARG A 52 10.51 13.81 24.96
C ARG A 52 9.73 15.13 24.91
N ALA A 53 10.13 16.04 24.03
CA ALA A 53 9.49 17.35 23.86
C ALA A 53 8.07 17.28 23.24
N LEU A 54 7.71 16.13 22.65
CA LEU A 54 6.43 15.93 21.95
C LEU A 54 5.38 15.21 22.82
N ILE A 55 5.77 14.74 24.00
CA ILE A 55 4.90 14.05 24.95
C ILE A 55 4.06 15.09 25.68
N GLY A 56 2.76 14.83 25.80
CA GLY A 56 1.87 15.75 26.48
C GLY A 56 0.40 15.39 26.33
N ARG A 57 -0.45 16.24 26.90
CA ARG A 57 -1.90 16.13 26.78
C ARG A 57 -2.43 17.33 26.01
N ASP A 58 -3.46 17.09 25.22
CA ASP A 58 -4.19 18.13 24.49
C ASP A 58 -5.64 18.12 24.98
N ASP A 59 -5.99 19.08 25.83
CA ASP A 59 -7.31 19.16 26.46
C ASP A 59 -8.41 19.50 25.45
N ASP A 60 -8.08 20.22 24.38
CA ASP A 60 -9.07 20.56 23.35
C ASP A 60 -9.44 19.33 22.52
N ARG A 61 -8.45 18.50 22.16
CA ARG A 61 -8.69 17.21 21.49
C ARG A 61 -9.16 16.12 22.43
N GLY A 62 -8.87 16.23 23.73
CA GLY A 62 -9.06 15.14 24.68
C GLY A 62 -8.12 13.97 24.38
N THR A 63 -6.89 14.24 23.96
CA THR A 63 -5.89 13.22 23.60
C THR A 63 -4.67 13.29 24.51
N GLU A 64 -3.96 12.17 24.60
CA GLU A 64 -2.64 12.08 25.24
C GLU A 64 -1.64 11.50 24.24
N THR A 65 -0.47 12.13 24.14
CA THR A 65 0.65 11.68 23.33
C THR A 65 1.73 11.08 24.23
N VAL A 66 2.11 9.82 24.00
CA VAL A 66 3.01 9.04 24.88
C VAL A 66 4.12 8.35 24.11
N ALA A 67 5.29 8.18 24.74
CA ALA A 67 6.37 7.37 24.18
C ALA A 67 6.21 5.90 24.55
N VAL A 68 6.31 5.04 23.53
CA VAL A 68 6.17 3.59 23.65
C VAL A 68 7.34 2.87 22.97
N ARG A 69 7.61 1.65 23.40
CA ARG A 69 8.41 0.68 22.66
C ARG A 69 7.50 -0.45 22.24
N THR A 70 7.45 -0.73 20.94
CA THR A 70 6.67 -1.83 20.38
C THR A 70 7.62 -2.88 19.82
N VAL A 71 7.35 -4.14 20.14
CA VAL A 71 8.08 -5.31 19.65
C VAL A 71 7.08 -6.22 18.96
N ILE A 72 7.45 -6.65 17.75
CA ILE A 72 6.79 -7.71 17.01
C ILE A 72 7.66 -8.95 17.13
N GLY A 73 7.12 -9.98 17.77
CA GLY A 73 7.84 -11.24 17.98
C GLY A 73 8.06 -12.02 16.68
N SER A 74 7.04 -12.04 15.82
CA SER A 74 7.10 -12.63 14.48
C SER A 74 6.34 -11.77 13.46
N LEU A 75 6.96 -11.46 12.33
CA LEU A 75 6.34 -10.77 11.21
C LEU A 75 5.32 -11.65 10.47
N ASP A 76 5.37 -12.97 10.64
CA ASP A 76 4.37 -13.90 10.08
C ASP A 76 3.05 -13.90 10.87
N ASP A 77 3.06 -13.45 12.14
CA ASP A 77 1.87 -13.34 12.97
C ASP A 77 0.99 -12.17 12.53
N VAL A 78 -0.32 -12.26 12.78
CA VAL A 78 -1.24 -11.13 12.59
C VAL A 78 -0.95 -10.06 13.64
N ALA A 79 -1.16 -8.78 13.29
CA ALA A 79 -1.01 -7.67 14.23
C ALA A 79 -1.90 -7.87 15.46
N ALA A 80 -1.30 -7.82 16.65
CA ALA A 80 -2.02 -8.05 17.90
C ALA A 80 -2.87 -6.85 18.33
N ASP A 81 -2.41 -5.63 18.04
CA ASP A 81 -3.06 -4.38 18.38
C ASP A 81 -2.71 -3.26 17.37
N ALA A 82 -3.16 -2.04 17.63
CA ALA A 82 -2.89 -0.91 16.75
C ALA A 82 -1.40 -0.49 16.75
N TYR A 83 -0.66 -0.61 17.87
CA TYR A 83 0.77 -0.27 17.89
C TYR A 83 1.56 -1.17 16.93
N ASP A 84 1.31 -2.48 17.02
CA ASP A 84 1.85 -3.50 16.13
C ASP A 84 1.49 -3.20 14.66
N ALA A 85 0.21 -2.91 14.39
CA ALA A 85 -0.25 -2.53 13.06
C ALA A 85 0.50 -1.31 12.49
N TYR A 86 0.64 -0.23 13.26
CA TYR A 86 1.40 0.95 12.84
C TYR A 86 2.87 0.61 12.58
N LEU A 87 3.50 -0.23 13.41
CA LEU A 87 4.90 -0.64 13.20
C LEU A 87 5.06 -1.43 11.88
N ARG A 88 4.16 -2.37 11.57
CA ARG A 88 4.16 -3.10 10.29
C ARG A 88 4.05 -2.16 9.08
N LEU A 89 3.18 -1.17 9.17
CA LEU A 89 3.02 -0.19 8.09
C LEU A 89 4.28 0.68 7.93
N HIS A 90 4.95 1.04 9.02
CA HIS A 90 6.24 1.73 8.96
C HIS A 90 7.32 0.85 8.32
N LEU A 91 7.42 -0.44 8.67
CA LEU A 91 8.40 -1.35 8.06
C LEU A 91 8.27 -1.42 6.53
N LEU A 92 7.04 -1.43 6.03
CA LEU A 92 6.74 -1.37 4.59
C LEU A 92 7.19 -0.03 3.98
N SER A 93 6.77 1.10 4.57
CA SER A 93 7.05 2.43 4.02
C SER A 93 8.51 2.91 4.17
N HIS A 94 9.22 2.41 5.18
CA HIS A 94 10.68 2.56 5.31
C HIS A 94 11.45 1.64 4.35
N ARG A 95 10.76 0.73 3.65
CA ARG A 95 11.35 -0.28 2.75
C ARG A 95 12.26 -1.29 3.45
N LEU A 96 12.05 -1.49 4.74
CA LEU A 96 12.73 -2.55 5.51
C LEU A 96 12.14 -3.92 5.15
N VAL A 97 10.86 -3.95 4.80
CA VAL A 97 10.15 -5.14 4.35
C VAL A 97 9.41 -4.81 3.05
N ALA A 98 9.55 -5.67 2.04
CA ALA A 98 8.78 -5.56 0.81
C ALA A 98 7.32 -6.01 1.04
N PRO A 99 6.35 -5.61 0.18
CA PRO A 99 5.00 -6.17 0.23
C PRO A 99 5.00 -7.70 0.30
N HIS A 100 4.12 -8.27 1.12
CA HIS A 100 4.04 -9.71 1.45
C HIS A 100 5.25 -10.29 2.22
N GLY A 101 6.24 -9.47 2.57
CA GLY A 101 7.33 -9.87 3.45
C GLY A 101 6.94 -9.95 4.94
N LEU A 102 5.77 -9.41 5.29
CA LEU A 102 5.13 -9.51 6.61
C LEU A 102 3.63 -9.77 6.46
N ASN A 103 2.99 -10.24 7.52
CA ASN A 103 1.55 -10.44 7.56
C ASN A 103 0.84 -9.10 7.80
N ALA A 104 0.16 -8.62 6.75
CA ALA A 104 -0.69 -7.42 6.78
C ALA A 104 -2.19 -7.77 6.79
N GLY A 105 -2.54 -9.00 7.16
CA GLY A 105 -3.93 -9.44 7.35
C GLY A 105 -4.57 -8.83 8.59
N GLY A 106 -5.89 -8.66 8.58
CA GLY A 106 -6.65 -8.23 9.76
C GLY A 106 -6.47 -6.77 10.19
N LEU A 107 -5.64 -5.96 9.52
CA LEU A 107 -5.33 -4.58 9.93
C LEU A 107 -6.56 -3.69 10.11
N PHE A 108 -7.59 -3.86 9.28
CA PHE A 108 -8.86 -3.12 9.42
C PHE A 108 -9.58 -3.37 10.76
N GLY A 109 -9.42 -4.56 11.34
CA GLY A 109 -10.04 -4.94 12.62
C GLY A 109 -9.32 -4.35 13.83
N VAL A 110 -8.03 -4.05 13.72
CA VAL A 110 -7.20 -3.55 14.83
C VAL A 110 -6.98 -2.04 14.81
N LEU A 111 -6.98 -1.40 13.64
CA LEU A 111 -6.80 0.05 13.52
C LEU A 111 -8.07 0.81 13.90
N THR A 112 -7.94 1.88 14.67
CA THR A 112 -9.04 2.80 15.00
C THR A 112 -9.41 3.64 13.77
N ASN A 113 -10.69 3.95 13.56
CA ASN A 113 -11.08 4.95 12.56
C ASN A 113 -10.84 6.35 13.13
N VAL A 114 -10.05 7.18 12.44
CA VAL A 114 -9.53 8.44 12.97
C VAL A 114 -9.99 9.61 12.11
N VAL A 115 -10.25 10.75 12.74
CA VAL A 115 -10.39 12.04 12.04
C VAL A 115 -9.02 12.69 11.94
N TRP A 116 -8.45 12.71 10.74
CA TRP A 116 -7.12 13.27 10.47
C TRP A 116 -7.23 14.77 10.21
N THR A 117 -6.65 15.58 11.09
CA THR A 117 -6.82 17.04 11.03
C THR A 117 -5.48 17.78 10.95
N ASN A 118 -5.55 19.06 10.61
CA ASN A 118 -4.40 19.98 10.75
C ASN A 118 -3.95 20.22 12.21
N ARG A 119 -4.64 19.63 13.18
CA ARG A 119 -4.30 19.64 14.62
C ARG A 119 -3.90 18.25 15.13
N GLY A 120 -3.60 17.31 14.22
CA GLY A 120 -3.28 15.93 14.56
C GLY A 120 -4.51 15.01 14.58
N PRO A 121 -4.32 13.74 14.95
CA PRO A 121 -5.39 12.75 14.99
C PRO A 121 -6.39 13.07 16.10
N CYS A 122 -7.67 12.85 15.81
CA CYS A 122 -8.79 12.99 16.74
C CYS A 122 -9.70 11.76 16.67
N ALA A 123 -10.32 11.41 17.79
CA ALA A 123 -11.38 10.41 17.81
C ALA A 123 -12.59 10.89 16.98
N VAL A 124 -13.32 9.94 16.39
CA VAL A 124 -14.59 10.22 15.70
C VAL A 124 -15.67 10.62 16.70
N GLU A 125 -15.75 9.91 17.82
CA GLU A 125 -16.73 10.16 18.88
C GLU A 125 -16.50 11.55 19.50
N GLY A 126 -17.56 12.37 19.57
CA GLY A 126 -17.50 13.72 20.12
C GLY A 126 -16.73 14.76 19.28
N PHE A 127 -16.35 14.43 18.03
CA PHE A 127 -15.48 15.29 17.22
C PHE A 127 -16.05 16.69 16.96
N GLU A 128 -17.36 16.87 16.83
CA GLU A 128 -17.91 18.22 16.56
C GLU A 128 -17.74 19.18 17.75
N ALA A 129 -17.74 18.67 18.98
CA ALA A 129 -17.37 19.46 20.16
C ALA A 129 -15.86 19.77 20.19
N VAL A 130 -15.01 18.79 19.82
CA VAL A 130 -13.57 18.98 19.63
C VAL A 130 -13.30 20.08 18.59
N ARG A 131 -13.98 20.03 17.43
CA ARG A 131 -13.88 21.02 16.35
C ARG A 131 -14.20 22.43 16.86
N ALA A 132 -15.26 22.59 17.66
CA ALA A 132 -15.64 23.87 18.24
C ALA A 132 -14.55 24.43 19.19
N ARG A 133 -13.93 23.56 20.00
CA ARG A 133 -12.81 23.96 20.87
C ARG A 133 -11.58 24.35 20.05
N LEU A 134 -11.17 23.50 19.10
CA LEU A 134 -10.02 23.74 18.24
C LEU A 134 -10.13 25.00 17.37
N ARG A 135 -11.36 25.42 17.02
CA ARG A 135 -11.60 26.66 16.26
C ARG A 135 -11.10 27.93 16.96
N ARG A 136 -10.91 27.89 18.29
CA ARG A 136 -10.28 28.99 19.05
C ARG A 136 -8.85 29.27 18.58
N HIS A 137 -8.19 28.27 17.99
CA HIS A 137 -6.81 28.35 17.50
C HIS A 137 -6.72 28.60 15.98
N GLY A 138 -7.85 28.79 15.29
CA GLY A 138 -7.94 29.03 13.85
C GLY A 138 -8.77 28.00 13.08
N GLN A 139 -8.68 28.01 11.75
CA GLN A 139 -9.42 27.06 10.90
C GLN A 139 -9.04 25.61 11.23
N VAL A 140 -10.06 24.75 11.33
CA VAL A 140 -9.91 23.29 11.49
C VAL A 140 -10.18 22.65 10.14
N ALA A 141 -9.14 22.04 9.57
CA ALA A 141 -9.22 21.26 8.34
C ALA A 141 -9.21 19.77 8.68
N VAL A 142 -10.09 19.01 8.05
CA VAL A 142 -10.10 17.54 8.10
C VAL A 142 -9.59 17.06 6.75
N TYR A 143 -8.47 16.35 6.76
CA TYR A 143 -7.86 15.78 5.57
C TYR A 143 -8.54 14.47 5.16
N GLY A 144 -8.98 13.68 6.14
CA GLY A 144 -9.68 12.43 5.90
C GLY A 144 -10.27 11.85 7.18
N VAL A 145 -11.19 10.89 7.01
CA VAL A 145 -11.73 10.08 8.10
C VAL A 145 -11.54 8.61 7.70
N ASP A 146 -10.48 8.00 8.20
CA ASP A 146 -10.04 6.67 7.79
C ASP A 146 -9.17 6.01 8.86
N LYS A 147 -8.97 4.69 8.77
CA LYS A 147 -8.08 3.88 9.58
C LYS A 147 -6.61 3.99 9.17
N PHE A 148 -6.34 4.40 7.92
CA PHE A 148 -5.00 4.54 7.38
C PHE A 148 -4.68 6.02 7.12
N PRO A 149 -3.60 6.57 7.70
CA PRO A 149 -3.16 7.91 7.37
C PRO A 149 -2.32 7.96 6.08
N ARG A 150 -1.93 9.19 5.71
CA ARG A 150 -1.02 9.48 4.59
C ARG A 150 0.40 9.07 4.98
N MET A 151 1.12 8.40 4.09
CA MET A 151 2.47 7.87 4.35
C MET A 151 3.46 8.98 4.74
N VAL A 152 3.42 10.10 4.02
CA VAL A 152 4.41 11.18 4.14
C VAL A 152 4.33 11.94 5.46
N ASP A 153 3.23 11.81 6.20
CA ASP A 153 3.08 12.39 7.53
C ASP A 153 3.89 11.60 8.58
N TYR A 154 4.42 10.42 8.21
CA TYR A 154 5.22 9.53 9.06
C TYR A 154 6.63 9.31 8.52
N VAL A 155 6.75 9.04 7.21
CA VAL A 155 8.04 8.80 6.54
C VAL A 155 8.00 9.25 5.08
N LEU A 156 9.06 9.94 4.65
CA LEU A 156 9.32 10.26 3.26
C LEU A 156 10.51 9.42 2.75
N PRO A 157 10.29 8.29 2.06
CA PRO A 157 11.38 7.45 1.57
C PRO A 157 12.24 8.19 0.54
N THR A 158 13.55 8.01 0.62
CA THR A 158 14.51 8.67 -0.27
C THR A 158 14.37 8.21 -1.72
N GLY A 159 14.65 9.13 -2.66
CA GLY A 159 14.66 8.84 -4.10
C GLY A 159 13.27 8.69 -4.72
N VAL A 160 12.22 9.18 -4.05
CA VAL A 160 10.82 9.09 -4.50
C VAL A 160 10.24 10.49 -4.71
N ARG A 161 9.31 10.62 -5.65
CA ARG A 161 8.45 11.81 -5.78
C ARG A 161 6.99 11.42 -5.65
N ILE A 162 6.22 12.23 -4.95
CA ILE A 162 4.76 12.06 -4.77
C ILE A 162 4.14 13.44 -5.02
N ALA A 163 3.39 13.57 -6.10
CA ALA A 163 2.83 14.85 -6.53
C ALA A 163 1.62 15.27 -5.68
N ASP A 164 0.76 14.29 -5.34
CA ASP A 164 -0.31 14.45 -4.36
C ASP A 164 -0.19 13.35 -3.31
N ALA A 165 0.23 13.73 -2.11
CA ALA A 165 0.51 12.78 -1.04
C ALA A 165 -0.74 12.27 -0.31
N ASP A 166 -1.93 12.82 -0.62
CA ASP A 166 -3.20 12.30 -0.11
C ASP A 166 -3.49 10.88 -0.65
N ARG A 167 -2.82 10.50 -1.74
CA ARG A 167 -3.07 9.24 -2.48
C ARG A 167 -2.09 8.11 -2.17
N VAL A 168 -1.22 8.29 -1.17
CA VAL A 168 -0.28 7.24 -0.75
C VAL A 168 -0.49 6.97 0.73
N ARG A 169 -1.09 5.81 1.03
CA ARG A 169 -1.35 5.39 2.42
C ARG A 169 -0.06 4.94 3.11
N LEU A 170 0.03 5.18 4.42
CA LEU A 170 1.03 4.52 5.25
C LEU A 170 0.93 3.01 5.07
N GLY A 171 2.07 2.35 4.87
CA GLY A 171 2.17 0.95 4.45
C GLY A 171 2.36 0.74 2.94
N ALA A 172 2.32 1.80 2.12
CA ALA A 172 2.79 1.74 0.74
C ALA A 172 4.32 1.59 0.69
N HIS A 173 4.83 0.81 -0.26
CA HIS A 173 6.26 0.59 -0.49
C HIS A 173 6.69 1.20 -1.82
N LEU A 174 7.44 2.30 -1.79
CA LEU A 174 7.88 3.04 -2.98
C LEU A 174 9.40 2.94 -3.15
N ALA A 175 9.87 2.10 -4.07
CA ALA A 175 11.30 1.90 -4.32
C ALA A 175 11.95 3.15 -4.94
N PRO A 176 13.27 3.35 -4.76
CA PRO A 176 13.98 4.49 -5.35
C PRO A 176 13.74 4.59 -6.86
N GLY A 177 13.56 5.81 -7.36
CA GLY A 177 13.21 6.08 -8.75
C GLY A 177 11.69 6.14 -9.02
N THR A 178 10.86 5.74 -8.05
CA THR A 178 9.40 5.82 -8.19
C THR A 178 8.91 7.26 -8.20
N THR A 179 8.02 7.57 -9.14
CA THR A 179 7.23 8.81 -9.15
C THR A 179 5.75 8.45 -9.11
N VAL A 180 5.05 8.89 -8.07
CA VAL A 180 3.59 8.87 -8.01
C VAL A 180 3.07 10.23 -8.45
N MET A 181 2.41 10.29 -9.60
CA MET A 181 1.77 11.50 -10.12
C MET A 181 0.40 11.74 -9.46
N HIS A 182 -0.23 12.88 -9.73
CA HIS A 182 -1.47 13.31 -9.06
C HIS A 182 -2.63 12.30 -9.16
N GLU A 183 -2.75 11.54 -10.25
CA GLU A 183 -3.79 10.51 -10.39
C GLU A 183 -3.34 9.14 -9.84
N GLY A 184 -2.04 9.00 -9.57
CA GLY A 184 -1.43 7.83 -8.96
C GLY A 184 -2.00 7.57 -7.57
N PHE A 185 -2.24 6.31 -7.23
CA PHE A 185 -2.65 5.90 -5.90
C PHE A 185 -1.94 4.61 -5.52
N VAL A 186 -1.44 4.53 -4.29
CA VAL A 186 -0.80 3.33 -3.76
C VAL A 186 -1.35 3.01 -2.37
N ASN A 187 -1.91 1.81 -2.25
CA ASN A 187 -2.48 1.32 -0.99
C ASN A 187 -1.40 0.70 -0.07
N TYR A 188 -1.82 0.26 1.12
CA TYR A 188 -0.93 -0.48 2.03
C TYR A 188 -0.58 -1.88 1.51
N ASN A 189 0.57 -2.41 1.96
CA ASN A 189 1.11 -3.70 1.52
C ASN A 189 1.16 -3.82 -0.01
N ALA A 190 1.50 -2.72 -0.68
CA ALA A 190 1.48 -2.59 -2.13
C ALA A 190 2.51 -1.56 -2.58
N GLY A 191 2.80 -1.56 -3.88
CA GLY A 191 3.64 -0.53 -4.49
C GLY A 191 4.63 -1.10 -5.49
N THR A 192 5.83 -0.55 -5.48
CA THR A 192 6.84 -0.71 -6.53
C THR A 192 8.11 -1.34 -5.97
N LEU A 193 8.75 -2.23 -6.74
CA LEU A 193 10.03 -2.86 -6.38
C LEU A 193 11.25 -2.24 -7.09
N GLY A 194 11.03 -1.25 -7.95
CA GLY A 194 12.08 -0.52 -8.66
C GLY A 194 11.61 0.84 -9.12
N ALA A 195 12.25 1.39 -10.14
CA ALA A 195 11.85 2.67 -10.71
C ALA A 195 10.56 2.50 -11.53
N SER A 196 9.54 3.30 -11.24
CA SER A 196 8.23 3.23 -11.90
C SER A 196 7.58 4.61 -12.00
N MET A 197 6.89 4.86 -13.11
CA MET A 197 5.91 5.95 -13.19
C MET A 197 4.53 5.43 -12.78
N VAL A 198 3.95 6.00 -11.72
CA VAL A 198 2.64 5.60 -11.18
C VAL A 198 1.65 6.74 -11.31
N GLU A 199 0.78 6.64 -12.31
CA GLU A 199 -0.28 7.60 -12.61
C GLU A 199 -1.68 6.96 -12.54
N GLY A 200 -1.75 5.66 -12.23
CA GLY A 200 -2.97 4.91 -11.94
C GLY A 200 -3.02 4.34 -10.53
N ARG A 201 -3.93 3.41 -10.29
CA ARG A 201 -4.26 2.89 -8.95
C ARG A 201 -3.63 1.51 -8.73
N ILE A 202 -2.76 1.40 -7.74
CA ILE A 202 -2.17 0.16 -7.23
C ILE A 202 -2.96 -0.26 -5.98
N SER A 203 -3.77 -1.33 -6.11
CA SER A 203 -4.59 -1.85 -5.00
C SER A 203 -3.76 -2.53 -3.92
N ALA A 204 -4.35 -2.76 -2.74
CA ALA A 204 -3.66 -3.44 -1.64
C ALA A 204 -3.18 -4.85 -2.05
N GLY A 205 -1.96 -5.22 -1.67
CA GLY A 205 -1.30 -6.45 -2.10
C GLY A 205 -0.64 -6.37 -3.48
N VAL A 206 -0.98 -5.41 -4.34
CA VAL A 206 -0.43 -5.36 -5.70
C VAL A 206 1.02 -4.89 -5.68
N VAL A 207 1.86 -5.60 -6.43
CA VAL A 207 3.28 -5.28 -6.60
C VAL A 207 3.59 -5.01 -8.07
N VAL A 208 4.32 -3.94 -8.33
CA VAL A 208 4.78 -3.50 -9.65
C VAL A 208 6.31 -3.61 -9.72
N GLY A 209 6.81 -4.34 -10.72
CA GLY A 209 8.23 -4.57 -10.95
C GLY A 209 8.96 -3.36 -11.53
N ASP A 210 10.28 -3.48 -11.57
CA ASP A 210 11.19 -2.42 -12.02
C ASP A 210 10.97 -2.03 -13.50
N GLY A 211 11.00 -0.73 -13.76
CA GLY A 211 10.80 -0.14 -15.08
C GLY A 211 9.38 -0.22 -15.62
N SER A 212 8.40 -0.65 -14.81
CA SER A 212 7.00 -0.73 -15.22
C SER A 212 6.26 0.57 -14.94
N ASP A 213 5.47 1.01 -15.91
CA ASP A 213 4.69 2.25 -15.86
C ASP A 213 3.19 1.97 -15.83
N VAL A 214 2.50 2.64 -14.89
CA VAL A 214 1.05 2.57 -14.70
C VAL A 214 0.45 3.89 -15.16
N GLY A 215 -0.04 3.94 -16.40
CA GLY A 215 -0.51 5.17 -17.02
C GLY A 215 -1.72 5.82 -16.34
N GLY A 216 -1.95 7.09 -16.68
CA GLY A 216 -2.95 7.97 -16.04
C GLY A 216 -4.32 7.33 -15.91
N GLY A 217 -4.84 7.21 -14.68
CA GLY A 217 -6.17 6.67 -14.42
C GLY A 217 -6.31 5.15 -14.58
N ALA A 218 -5.22 4.43 -14.89
CA ALA A 218 -5.23 2.98 -15.02
C ALA A 218 -5.64 2.29 -13.71
N SER A 219 -6.23 1.10 -13.81
CA SER A 219 -6.75 0.32 -12.68
C SER A 219 -6.04 -1.01 -12.57
N ILE A 220 -5.39 -1.30 -11.44
CA ILE A 220 -4.91 -2.66 -11.15
C ILE A 220 -5.78 -3.22 -10.03
N MET A 221 -6.54 -4.27 -10.34
CA MET A 221 -7.49 -4.85 -9.40
C MET A 221 -6.77 -5.41 -8.17
N GLY A 222 -7.33 -5.12 -7.00
CA GLY A 222 -7.11 -5.94 -5.81
C GLY A 222 -8.08 -7.10 -5.78
N THR A 223 -7.88 -8.00 -4.82
CA THR A 223 -8.77 -9.15 -4.55
C THR A 223 -10.25 -8.75 -4.38
N LEU A 224 -10.53 -7.56 -3.84
CA LEU A 224 -11.89 -7.06 -3.60
C LEU A 224 -12.66 -6.63 -4.86
N SER A 225 -11.99 -6.46 -6.01
CA SER A 225 -12.59 -5.81 -7.19
C SER A 225 -13.18 -6.76 -8.24
N GLY A 226 -13.05 -8.09 -8.12
CA GLY A 226 -13.55 -8.99 -9.17
C GLY A 226 -13.63 -10.49 -8.88
N GLY A 227 -13.93 -10.86 -7.63
CA GLY A 227 -14.32 -12.24 -7.30
C GLY A 227 -13.19 -13.28 -7.31
N GLY A 228 -11.93 -12.86 -7.36
CA GLY A 228 -10.75 -13.72 -7.24
C GLY A 228 -10.06 -13.55 -5.89
N THR A 229 -9.49 -14.65 -5.37
CA THR A 229 -8.65 -14.65 -4.15
C THR A 229 -7.18 -14.37 -4.45
N GLU A 230 -6.78 -14.36 -5.71
CA GLU A 230 -5.39 -14.15 -6.12
C GLU A 230 -5.00 -12.67 -6.09
N VAL A 231 -3.81 -12.42 -5.54
CA VAL A 231 -3.20 -11.10 -5.52
C VAL A 231 -2.48 -10.88 -6.85
N ILE A 232 -2.85 -9.80 -7.55
CA ILE A 232 -2.28 -9.46 -8.86
C ILE A 232 -0.90 -8.83 -8.71
N SER A 233 0.03 -9.20 -9.58
CA SER A 233 1.34 -8.56 -9.72
C SER A 233 1.62 -8.17 -11.17
N ILE A 234 2.48 -7.17 -11.35
CA ILE A 234 3.01 -6.75 -12.64
C ILE A 234 4.52 -6.93 -12.59
N GLY A 235 5.09 -7.63 -13.57
CA GLY A 235 6.53 -7.82 -13.72
C GLY A 235 7.26 -6.53 -14.12
N LYS A 236 8.41 -6.69 -14.76
CA LYS A 236 9.33 -5.60 -15.15
C LYS A 236 9.01 -5.06 -16.54
N ARG A 237 9.30 -3.79 -16.78
CA ARG A 237 9.18 -3.12 -18.10
C ARG A 237 7.80 -3.27 -18.75
N CYS A 238 6.76 -3.35 -17.94
CA CYS A 238 5.38 -3.37 -18.39
C CYS A 238 4.86 -1.95 -18.60
N LEU A 239 3.85 -1.81 -19.46
CA LEU A 239 3.16 -0.54 -19.68
C LEU A 239 1.65 -0.75 -19.63
N LEU A 240 0.99 -0.18 -18.63
CA LEU A 240 -0.45 -0.02 -18.65
C LEU A 240 -0.78 1.34 -19.27
N GLY A 241 -1.48 1.34 -20.40
CA GLY A 241 -1.94 2.57 -21.03
C GLY A 241 -2.89 3.37 -20.12
N ALA A 242 -3.02 4.67 -20.40
CA ALA A 242 -3.95 5.53 -19.68
C ALA A 242 -5.39 4.95 -19.72
N ASN A 243 -6.09 5.02 -18.59
CA ASN A 243 -7.43 4.46 -18.39
C ASN A 243 -7.56 2.95 -18.72
N ALA A 244 -6.45 2.21 -18.82
CA ALA A 244 -6.50 0.76 -18.93
C ALA A 244 -6.95 0.14 -17.60
N GLY A 245 -7.31 -1.14 -17.63
CA GLY A 245 -7.59 -1.90 -16.43
C GLY A 245 -7.04 -3.32 -16.52
N LEU A 246 -6.58 -3.84 -15.39
CA LEU A 246 -5.95 -5.13 -15.31
C LEU A 246 -6.51 -5.95 -14.15
N GLY A 247 -6.97 -7.15 -14.46
CA GLY A 247 -7.55 -8.14 -13.55
C GLY A 247 -6.85 -9.50 -13.57
N ILE A 248 -5.63 -9.56 -14.11
CA ILE A 248 -4.75 -10.75 -14.10
C ILE A 248 -3.32 -10.30 -13.79
N SER A 249 -2.44 -11.21 -13.36
CA SER A 249 -1.01 -10.88 -13.24
C SER A 249 -0.37 -10.78 -14.62
N LEU A 250 0.63 -9.92 -14.74
CA LEU A 250 1.51 -9.84 -15.92
C LEU A 250 2.92 -10.23 -15.51
N GLY A 251 3.59 -11.02 -16.34
CA GLY A 251 5.03 -11.19 -16.27
C GLY A 251 5.76 -9.92 -16.72
N ASP A 252 6.94 -10.09 -17.30
CA ASP A 252 7.77 -9.03 -17.83
C ASP A 252 7.37 -8.61 -19.25
N ASP A 253 7.68 -7.37 -19.61
CA ASP A 253 7.58 -6.83 -20.97
C ASP A 253 6.16 -6.89 -21.56
N CYS A 254 5.13 -6.75 -20.73
CA CYS A 254 3.73 -6.75 -21.17
C CYS A 254 3.18 -5.33 -21.39
N VAL A 255 2.20 -5.19 -22.27
CA VAL A 255 1.51 -3.93 -22.56
C VAL A 255 0.01 -4.14 -22.57
N VAL A 256 -0.73 -3.23 -21.95
CA VAL A 256 -2.18 -3.12 -22.10
C VAL A 256 -2.48 -1.78 -22.75
N GLU A 257 -3.20 -1.82 -23.87
CA GLU A 257 -3.65 -0.63 -24.59
C GLU A 257 -4.41 0.34 -23.67
N ALA A 258 -4.27 1.64 -23.95
CA ALA A 258 -5.07 2.67 -23.29
C ALA A 258 -6.58 2.42 -23.44
N GLY A 259 -7.33 2.61 -22.36
CA GLY A 259 -8.78 2.39 -22.33
C GLY A 259 -9.24 0.92 -22.36
N LEU A 260 -8.32 -0.05 -22.46
CA LEU A 260 -8.67 -1.46 -22.42
C LEU A 260 -8.66 -2.00 -20.99
N TYR A 261 -9.80 -2.55 -20.56
CA TYR A 261 -9.88 -3.33 -19.32
C TYR A 261 -9.80 -4.84 -19.61
N VAL A 262 -8.74 -5.49 -19.15
CA VAL A 262 -8.53 -6.95 -19.22
C VAL A 262 -8.91 -7.58 -17.89
N THR A 263 -10.12 -8.10 -17.77
CA THR A 263 -10.57 -8.88 -16.60
C THR A 263 -10.13 -10.34 -16.74
N ALA A 264 -10.05 -11.09 -15.63
CA ALA A 264 -9.75 -12.53 -15.66
C ALA A 264 -10.68 -13.35 -16.59
N GLY A 265 -11.94 -12.91 -16.71
CA GLY A 265 -12.95 -13.55 -17.56
C GLY A 265 -12.99 -13.06 -19.00
N THR A 266 -12.27 -11.99 -19.35
CA THR A 266 -12.25 -11.43 -20.70
C THR A 266 -11.80 -12.50 -21.69
N LYS A 267 -12.57 -12.72 -22.75
CA LYS A 267 -12.18 -13.57 -23.87
C LYS A 267 -11.22 -12.80 -24.77
N VAL A 268 -10.07 -13.39 -25.04
CA VAL A 268 -9.02 -12.82 -25.89
C VAL A 268 -8.76 -13.74 -27.07
N ILE A 269 -8.53 -13.15 -28.24
CA ILE A 269 -8.16 -13.85 -29.47
C ILE A 269 -6.63 -13.86 -29.60
N THR A 270 -6.04 -15.04 -29.77
CA THR A 270 -4.60 -15.20 -30.03
C THR A 270 -4.27 -14.97 -31.52
N PRO A 271 -2.98 -14.84 -31.90
CA PRO A 271 -2.59 -14.69 -33.30
C PRO A 271 -3.05 -15.85 -34.21
N GLU A 272 -3.23 -17.04 -33.63
CA GLU A 272 -3.74 -18.25 -34.32
C GLU A 272 -5.26 -18.25 -34.48
N GLY A 273 -5.96 -17.21 -33.99
CA GLY A 273 -7.42 -17.10 -34.02
C GLY A 273 -8.13 -17.90 -32.92
N LYS A 274 -7.40 -18.43 -31.93
CA LYS A 274 -7.98 -19.16 -30.81
C LYS A 274 -8.54 -18.20 -29.76
N GLU A 275 -9.73 -18.47 -29.27
CA GLU A 275 -10.32 -17.76 -28.14
C GLU A 275 -9.97 -18.44 -26.82
N MET A 276 -9.49 -17.67 -25.83
CA MET A 276 -9.26 -18.15 -24.46
C MET A 276 -9.59 -17.08 -23.42
N LYS A 277 -9.71 -17.46 -22.13
CA LYS A 277 -9.90 -16.48 -21.05
C LYS A 277 -8.55 -15.86 -20.69
N ALA A 278 -8.53 -14.55 -20.41
CA ALA A 278 -7.30 -13.84 -20.06
C ALA A 278 -6.58 -14.41 -18.82
N ARG A 279 -7.31 -15.03 -17.87
CA ARG A 279 -6.69 -15.73 -16.72
C ARG A 279 -5.70 -16.83 -17.12
N GLU A 280 -5.89 -17.46 -18.28
CA GLU A 280 -5.00 -18.51 -18.78
C GLU A 280 -3.64 -17.93 -19.25
N LEU A 281 -3.53 -16.60 -19.35
CA LEU A 281 -2.33 -15.85 -19.70
C LEU A 281 -1.72 -15.13 -18.48
N SER A 282 -2.27 -15.34 -17.28
CA SER A 282 -1.80 -14.70 -16.06
C SER A 282 -0.33 -15.07 -15.80
N GLY A 283 0.51 -14.06 -15.57
CA GLY A 283 1.97 -14.22 -15.40
C GLY A 283 2.76 -14.39 -16.70
N GLY A 284 2.09 -14.40 -17.86
CA GLY A 284 2.77 -14.45 -19.15
C GLY A 284 3.63 -13.22 -19.43
N ASN A 285 4.72 -13.43 -20.16
CA ASN A 285 5.68 -12.38 -20.56
C ASN A 285 5.45 -11.96 -22.02
N ASN A 286 5.93 -10.78 -22.39
CA ASN A 286 5.94 -10.29 -23.78
C ASN A 286 4.55 -10.25 -24.43
N LEU A 287 3.50 -9.96 -23.68
CA LEU A 287 2.12 -9.91 -24.19
C LEU A 287 1.71 -8.46 -24.49
N LEU A 288 1.06 -8.22 -25.62
CA LEU A 288 0.33 -6.99 -25.92
C LEU A 288 -1.15 -7.30 -25.97
N PHE A 289 -1.90 -6.75 -25.01
CA PHE A 289 -3.36 -6.77 -25.02
C PHE A 289 -3.87 -5.49 -25.70
N ARG A 290 -4.74 -5.66 -26.70
CA ARG A 290 -5.37 -4.56 -27.44
C ARG A 290 -6.81 -4.88 -27.82
N ARG A 291 -7.59 -3.86 -28.11
CA ARG A 291 -8.91 -3.98 -28.73
C ARG A 291 -8.78 -3.65 -30.21
N ASN A 292 -9.16 -4.58 -31.06
CA ASN A 292 -9.25 -4.32 -32.49
C ASN A 292 -10.31 -3.25 -32.74
N SER A 293 -9.92 -2.11 -33.32
CA SER A 293 -10.80 -0.97 -33.53
C SER A 293 -11.85 -1.17 -34.63
N LEU A 294 -11.67 -2.17 -35.50
CA LEU A 294 -12.62 -2.51 -36.56
C LEU A 294 -13.63 -3.57 -36.10
N SER A 295 -13.17 -4.63 -35.42
CA SER A 295 -14.04 -5.74 -35.00
C SER A 295 -14.57 -5.61 -33.56
N GLY A 296 -13.92 -4.79 -32.73
CA GLY A 296 -14.20 -4.67 -31.30
C GLY A 296 -13.64 -5.82 -30.45
N ALA A 297 -13.05 -6.85 -31.07
CA ALA A 297 -12.49 -8.01 -30.37
C ALA A 297 -11.29 -7.62 -29.51
N VAL A 298 -11.17 -8.24 -28.34
CA VAL A 298 -9.95 -8.13 -27.52
C VAL A 298 -8.97 -9.17 -28.03
N GLU A 299 -7.76 -8.73 -28.37
CA GLU A 299 -6.69 -9.54 -28.92
C GLU A 299 -5.52 -9.56 -27.95
N VAL A 300 -4.79 -10.67 -27.95
CA VAL A 300 -3.45 -10.76 -27.38
C VAL A 300 -2.48 -11.11 -28.50
N VAL A 301 -1.38 -10.37 -28.60
CA VAL A 301 -0.31 -10.65 -29.55
C VAL A 301 1.02 -10.68 -28.81
N ALA A 302 1.98 -11.44 -29.34
CA ALA A 302 3.30 -11.47 -28.76
C ALA A 302 4.13 -10.24 -29.17
N ARG A 303 4.96 -9.77 -28.24
CA ARG A 303 5.92 -8.69 -28.44
C ARG A 303 7.29 -9.29 -28.76
N GLY A 304 8.03 -8.69 -29.70
CA GLY A 304 9.41 -9.09 -30.01
C GLY A 304 9.56 -10.35 -30.87
N GLY A 305 8.49 -10.86 -31.48
CA GLY A 305 8.56 -11.97 -32.47
C GLY A 305 8.76 -13.38 -31.89
N GLN A 306 8.77 -13.53 -30.57
CA GLN A 306 8.66 -14.81 -29.87
C GLN A 306 7.17 -15.19 -29.76
N GLY A 307 6.80 -16.48 -29.74
CA GLY A 307 5.40 -16.91 -29.60
C GLY A 307 4.79 -16.59 -28.23
N ILE A 308 3.47 -16.77 -28.08
CA ILE A 308 2.79 -16.64 -26.78
C ILE A 308 3.04 -17.91 -25.96
N ALA A 309 3.79 -17.81 -24.86
CA ALA A 309 3.97 -18.91 -23.91
C ALA A 309 2.75 -18.98 -22.96
N LEU A 310 2.10 -20.16 -22.91
CA LEU A 310 1.02 -20.45 -21.98
C LEU A 310 1.59 -21.07 -20.70
N ASN A 311 0.88 -20.94 -19.58
CA ASN A 311 1.24 -21.64 -18.36
C ASN A 311 1.08 -23.16 -18.58
N GLU A 312 2.20 -23.90 -18.60
CA GLU A 312 2.23 -25.34 -18.85
C GLU A 312 1.43 -26.12 -17.79
N ASP A 313 1.38 -25.62 -16.55
CA ASP A 313 0.65 -26.25 -15.42
C ASP A 313 -0.87 -26.22 -15.60
N LEU A 314 -1.41 -25.32 -16.43
CA LEU A 314 -2.84 -25.29 -16.78
C LEU A 314 -3.19 -26.25 -17.93
N HIS A 315 -2.19 -26.87 -18.54
CA HIS A 315 -2.33 -27.69 -19.74
C HIS A 315 -1.77 -29.10 -19.59
N ALA A 316 -1.17 -29.42 -18.44
CA ALA A 316 -0.87 -30.79 -18.03
C ALA A 316 -2.13 -31.43 -17.41
N ASN A 317 -2.67 -32.46 -18.07
CA ASN A 317 -3.68 -33.36 -17.50
C ASN A 317 -3.02 -34.53 -16.79
#